data_AF-A2EB03-F1
#
_entry.id   AF-A2EB03-F1
#
_cell.length_a   1.000
_cell.length_b   1.000
_cell.length_c   1.000
_cell.angle_alpha   90.00
_cell.angle_beta   90.00
_cell.angle_gamma   90.00
#
_symmetry.space_group_name_H-M   'P 1'
#
loop_
_entity.id
_entity.type
_entity.pdbx_description
1 polymer ?
#
loop_
_entity_poly.entity_id
_entity_poly.type
_entity_poly.pdbx_seq_one_letter_code
_entity_poly.pdbx_strand_id
1 'polypeptide(L)'
;MTPLIYASYEGHLEVVHYLISIRADLEAKDQHENTALIWASFKGHLDVVTYLLTAAANFEAWSNEGFTLLIDASSNGKLCVVQYLDT
;
A
#
# COMPACT_ATOMS: atom_id res chain seq x y z
N MET A 1 6.26 5.55 12.10
CA MET A 1 7.32 5.34 11.10
C MET A 1 7.79 3.90 11.23
N THR A 2 7.52 3.05 10.24
CA THR A 2 7.93 1.64 10.21
C THR A 2 8.98 1.44 9.11
N PRO A 3 9.74 0.31 9.11
CA PRO A 3 10.62 -0.01 7.99
C PRO A 3 9.90 -0.04 6.64
N LEU A 4 8.65 -0.50 6.61
CA LEU A 4 7.83 -0.54 5.40
C LEU A 4 7.48 0.86 4.90
N ILE A 5 7.10 1.77 5.81
CA ILE A 5 6.85 3.18 5.47
C ILE A 5 8.12 3.83 4.91
N TYR A 6 9.26 3.63 5.56
CA TYR A 6 10.52 4.23 5.13
C TYR A 6 10.98 3.70 3.75
N ALA A 7 10.95 2.38 3.54
CA ALA A 7 11.27 1.78 2.25
C ALA A 7 10.33 2.25 1.13
N SER A 8 9.04 2.45 1.45
CA SER A 8 8.04 2.93 0.49
C SER A 8 8.20 4.40 0.17
N TYR A 9 8.62 5.22 1.13
CA TYR A 9 8.95 6.63 0.95
C TYR A 9 10.17 6.85 0.05
N GLU A 10 11.19 5.99 0.17
CA GLU A 10 12.42 6.06 -0.64
C GLU A 10 12.32 5.31 -1.98
N GLY A 11 11.24 4.56 -2.21
CA GLY A 11 11.03 3.81 -3.46
C GLY A 11 11.84 2.52 -3.55
N HIS A 12 12.25 1.93 -2.43
CA HIS A 12 13.08 0.71 -2.40
C HIS A 12 12.22 -0.56 -2.54
N LEU A 13 11.80 -0.86 -3.77
CA LEU A 13 10.88 -1.97 -4.08
C LEU A 13 11.33 -3.33 -3.53
N GLU A 14 12.61 -3.69 -3.65
CA GLU A 14 13.13 -4.98 -3.17
C GLU A 14 13.05 -5.11 -1.64
N VAL A 15 13.22 -3.99 -0.92
CA VAL A 15 13.06 -3.96 0.53
C VAL A 15 11.59 -4.10 0.90
N VAL A 16 10.69 -3.45 0.15
CA VAL A 16 9.25 -3.59 0.33
C VAL A 16 8.81 -5.06 0.11
N HIS A 17 9.30 -5.73 -0.94
CA HIS A 17 9.09 -7.16 -1.17
C HIS A 17 9.52 -8.00 0.02
N TYR A 18 10.74 -7.79 0.52
CA TYR A 18 11.27 -8.53 1.64
C TYR A 18 10.42 -8.33 2.90
N LEU A 19 10.05 -7.09 3.23
CA LEU A 19 9.24 -6.76 4.40
C LEU A 19 7.85 -7.38 4.34
N ILE A 20 7.19 -7.37 3.17
CA ILE A 20 5.90 -8.05 3.00
C ILE A 20 6.06 -9.57 3.14
N SER A 21 7.15 -10.15 2.61
CA SER A 21 7.39 -11.61 2.70
C SER A 21 7.51 -12.11 4.15
N ILE A 22 7.98 -11.26 5.07
CA ILE A 22 8.04 -11.54 6.50
C ILE A 22 6.80 -11.05 7.27
N ARG A 23 5.70 -10.75 6.56
CA ARG A 23 4.42 -10.29 7.10
C ARG A 23 4.48 -8.96 7.85
N ALA A 24 5.22 -7.97 7.31
CA ALA A 24 5.09 -6.60 7.79
C ALA A 24 3.63 -6.11 7.69
N ASP A 25 3.20 -5.34 8.68
CA ASP A 25 1.87 -4.73 8.71
C ASP A 25 1.74 -3.62 7.65
N LEU A 26 0.90 -3.88 6.64
CA LEU A 26 0.60 -2.98 5.52
C LEU A 26 -0.19 -1.73 5.96
N GLU A 27 -1.00 -1.87 7.01
CA GLU A 27 -1.89 -0.83 7.52
C GLU A 27 -1.25 -0.03 8.67
N ALA A 28 0.00 -0.32 9.01
CA ALA A 28 0.73 0.42 10.02
C ALA A 28 0.82 1.91 9.64
N LYS A 29 0.48 2.77 10.59
CA LYS A 29 0.48 4.23 10.44
C LYS A 29 1.66 4.87 11.14
N ASP A 30 2.14 6.00 10.61
CA ASP A 30 3.06 6.87 11.33
C ASP A 30 2.34 7.91 12.20
N GLN A 31 3.09 8.83 12.78
CA GLN A 31 2.59 9.92 13.64
C GLN A 31 1.68 10.92 12.89
N HIS A 32 1.64 10.86 11.56
CA HIS A 32 0.80 11.68 10.69
C HIS A 32 -0.37 10.88 10.13
N GLU A 33 -0.65 9.69 10.69
CA GLU A 33 -1.69 8.77 10.24
C GLU A 33 -1.50 8.23 8.82
N ASN A 34 -0.29 8.35 8.26
CA ASN A 34 0.02 7.91 6.89
C ASN A 34 0.55 6.47 6.87
N THR A 35 0.09 5.69 5.89
CA THR A 35 0.57 4.33 5.61
C THR A 35 1.70 4.35 4.58
N ALA A 36 2.33 3.18 4.39
CA ALA A 36 3.36 2.97 3.37
C ALA A 36 2.87 3.34 1.95
N LEU A 37 1.63 2.99 1.64
CA LEU A 37 0.99 3.25 0.35
C LEU A 37 0.78 4.75 0.09
N ILE A 38 0.39 5.51 1.11
CA ILE A 38 0.23 6.97 1.00
C ILE A 38 1.57 7.63 0.68
N TRP A 39 2.64 7.24 1.38
CA TRP A 39 3.97 7.80 1.15
C TRP A 39 4.54 7.44 -0.23
N ALA A 40 4.43 6.19 -0.67
CA ALA A 40 4.84 5.81 -2.02
C ALA A 40 4.07 6.56 -3.10
N SER A 41 2.76 6.76 -2.91
CA SER A 41 1.90 7.53 -3.82
C SER A 41 2.27 9.01 -3.85
N PHE A 42 2.53 9.61 -2.69
CA PHE A 42 2.94 11.01 -2.58
C PHE A 42 4.27 11.27 -3.29
N LYS A 43 5.20 10.31 -3.23
CA LYS A 43 6.53 10.41 -3.84
C LYS A 43 6.57 9.97 -5.32
N GLY A 44 5.48 9.36 -5.81
CA GLY A 44 5.36 8.91 -7.20
C GLY A 44 6.08 7.60 -7.51
N HIS A 45 6.31 6.75 -6.51
CA HIS A 45 6.94 5.42 -6.68
C HIS A 45 5.89 4.40 -7.17
N LEU A 46 5.52 4.49 -8.45
CA LEU A 46 4.43 3.70 -9.06
C LEU A 46 4.62 2.19 -8.92
N ASP A 47 5.86 1.71 -8.99
CA ASP A 47 6.24 0.32 -8.83
C ASP A 47 5.96 -0.19 -7.41
N VAL A 48 6.36 0.56 -6.39
CA VAL A 48 6.06 0.28 -4.98
C VAL A 48 4.56 0.35 -4.72
N VAL A 49 3.87 1.37 -5.23
CA VAL A 49 2.42 1.52 -5.10
C VAL A 49 1.70 0.31 -5.68
N THR A 50 2.05 -0.07 -6.91
CA THR A 50 1.47 -1.23 -7.60
C THR A 50 1.69 -2.50 -6.77
N TYR A 51 2.90 -2.70 -6.26
CA TYR A 51 3.20 -3.88 -5.47
C TYR A 51 2.44 -3.93 -4.14
N LEU A 52 2.40 -2.84 -3.37
CA LEU A 52 1.64 -2.75 -2.11
C LEU A 52 0.15 -3.06 -2.32
N LEU A 53 -0.44 -2.58 -3.43
CA LEU A 53 -1.84 -2.85 -3.80
C LEU A 53 -2.05 -4.34 -4.12
N THR A 54 -1.15 -4.95 -4.90
CA THR A 54 -1.25 -6.40 -5.20
C THR A 54 -1.05 -7.26 -3.95
N ALA A 55 -0.18 -6.84 -3.04
CA ALA A 55 0.04 -7.53 -1.78
C ALA A 55 -1.19 -7.45 -0.86
N ALA A 56 -1.81 -6.27 -0.75
CA ALA A 56 -3.04 -6.07 0.01
C ALA A 56 -4.19 -6.91 -0.55
N ALA A 57 -4.44 -6.89 -1.87
CA ALA A 57 -5.48 -7.69 -2.49
C ALA A 57 -5.25 -9.21 -2.32
N ASN A 58 -4.00 -9.67 -2.39
CA ASN A 58 -3.68 -11.06 -2.10
C ASN A 58 -3.91 -11.42 -0.62
N PHE A 59 -3.65 -10.49 0.29
CA PHE A 59 -3.93 -10.67 1.72
C PHE A 59 -5.45 -10.75 1.97
N GLU A 60 -6.23 -9.88 1.33
CA GLU A 60 -7.70 -9.86 1.40
C GLU A 60 -8.34 -11.11 0.78
N ALA A 61 -7.85 -11.57 -0.37
CA ALA A 61 -8.29 -12.83 -0.99
C ALA A 61 -7.96 -14.05 -0.10
N TRP A 62 -6.88 -13.98 0.69
CA TRP A 62 -6.58 -14.99 1.69
C TRP A 62 -7.47 -14.86 2.93
N SER A 63 -7.93 -13.65 3.23
CA SER A 63 -8.87 -13.34 4.31
C SER A 63 -10.33 -13.29 3.86
N ASN A 64 -10.73 -14.03 2.82
CA ASN A 64 -12.10 -14.48 2.47
C ASN A 64 -13.37 -13.68 2.89
N GLU A 65 -13.30 -12.37 3.07
CA GLU A 65 -14.42 -11.49 3.42
C GLU A 65 -14.31 -10.16 2.65
N GLY A 66 -14.75 -10.15 1.39
CA GLY A 66 -15.50 -9.02 0.82
C GLY A 66 -14.84 -7.65 0.60
N PHE A 67 -13.51 -7.53 0.50
CA PHE A 67 -12.89 -6.24 0.15
C PHE A 67 -12.62 -6.13 -1.36
N THR A 68 -13.12 -5.06 -1.97
CA THR A 68 -12.80 -4.68 -3.36
C THR A 68 -12.09 -3.34 -3.34
N LEU A 69 -10.81 -3.35 -3.70
CA LEU A 69 -9.96 -2.17 -3.70
C LEU A 69 -10.06 -1.47 -5.07
N LEU A 70 -10.75 -0.32 -5.13
CA LEU A 70 -10.88 0.46 -6.36
C LEU A 70 -9.72 1.46 -6.47
N ILE A 71 -8.94 1.34 -7.54
CA ILE A 71 -7.84 2.26 -7.86
C ILE A 71 -8.36 3.31 -8.83
N ASP A 72 -8.47 4.56 -8.39
CA ASP A 72 -8.69 5.70 -9.30
C ASP A 72 -7.35 6.41 -9.54
N ALA A 73 -6.80 6.21 -10.73
CA ALA A 73 -5.60 6.90 -11.19
C ALA A 73 -6.00 8.27 -11.76
N SER A 74 -6.20 9.23 -10.87
CA SER A 74 -6.51 10.60 -11.29
C SER A 74 -5.32 11.23 -12.05
N SER A 75 -5.61 12.08 -13.04
CA SER A 75 -4.69 12.62 -14.07
C SER A 75 -3.45 13.38 -13.56
N ASN A 76 -3.30 13.51 -12.24
CA ASN A 76 -2.18 14.14 -11.55
C ASN A 76 -1.17 13.13 -10.97
N GLY A 77 -1.26 11.85 -11.32
CA GLY A 77 -0.36 10.81 -10.79
C GLY A 77 -0.63 10.42 -9.33
N LYS A 78 -1.77 10.86 -8.78
CA LYS A 78 -2.22 10.52 -7.43
C LYS A 78 -3.20 9.35 -7.53
N LEU A 79 -2.74 8.16 -7.13
CA LEU A 79 -3.64 7.05 -6.84
C LEU A 79 -4.42 7.39 -5.57
N CYS A 80 -5.73 7.58 -5.69
CA CYS A 80 -6.61 7.57 -4.53
C CYS A 80 -7.09 6.14 -4.31
N VAL A 81 -6.86 5.62 -3.12
CA VAL A 81 -7.35 4.31 -2.68
C VAL A 81 -8.65 4.54 -1.94
N VAL A 82 -9.75 4.03 -2.47
CA VAL A 82 -11.05 4.08 -1.81
C VAL A 82 -11.39 2.68 -1.34
N GLN A 83 -11.54 2.51 -0.03
CA GLN A 83 -12.03 1.29 0.60
C GLN A 83 -13.55 1.24 0.45
N TYR A 84 -14.08 0.19 -0.19
CA TYR A 84 -15.51 -0.14 -0.13
C TYR A 84 -15.69 -1.34 0.79
N LEU A 85 -16.44 -1.16 1.88
CA LEU A 85 -17.01 -2.26 2.66
C LEU A 85 -18.35 -2.58 2.00
N ASP A 86 -18.43 -3.68 1.27
CA ASP A 86 -19.74 -4.20 0.84
C ASP A 86 -20.37 -4.88 2.07
N THR A 87 -21.27 -4.16 2.75
CA THR A 87 -22.08 -4.68 3.87
C THR A 87 -23.28 -5.47 3.38
#